data_AF-A0A8T2J571-F1
#
_entry.id   AF-A0A8T2J571-F1
#
_cell.length_a   1.000
_cell.length_b   1.000
_cell.length_c   1.000
_cell.angle_alpha   90.00
_cell.angle_beta   90.00
_cell.angle_gamma   90.00
#
_symmetry.space_group_name_H-M   'P 1'
#
loop_
_entity.id
_entity.type
_entity.pdbx_description
1 polymer ?
#
loop_
_entity_poly.entity_id
_entity_poly.type
_entity_poly.pdbx_seq_one_letter_code
_entity_poly.pdbx_strand_id
1 'polypeptide(L)'
;MRSLLLGSGLLCNSGSRSFAWCRGMAKSKFEYVREFEVLDTCLRNCWVVVRVDGRNFHRFSDQHHFVKPNDIRALQLMNRCAENVMNELEDICLAYGQSDEYSFVFHKKSNWYKRRASKFMTHVVSQFASSYVFFWKEFFPDQAILYPPGFDGRVVLYPNEQNLKDYLSWRQAD
;
A
#
# COMPACT_ATOMS: atom_id res chain seq x y z
N MET A 1 -8.59 31.25 3.70
CA MET A 1 -7.94 30.01 4.16
C MET A 1 -6.55 29.94 3.54
N ARG A 2 -5.50 29.96 4.37
CA ARG A 2 -4.09 30.06 3.93
C ARG A 2 -3.65 28.73 3.29
N SER A 3 -3.13 28.83 2.06
CA SER A 3 -2.44 27.77 1.35
C SER A 3 -1.21 27.31 2.16
N LEU A 4 -1.21 26.06 2.62
CA LEU A 4 -0.02 25.39 3.14
C LEU A 4 0.88 25.04 1.94
N LEU A 5 1.78 25.97 1.61
CA LEU A 5 2.82 25.78 0.60
C LEU A 5 3.84 24.74 1.12
N LEU A 6 3.76 23.52 0.61
CA LEU A 6 4.85 22.54 0.66
C LEU A 6 6.02 23.07 -0.19
N GLY A 7 7.05 23.58 0.48
CA GLY A 7 8.34 23.87 -0.14
C GLY A 7 9.05 22.58 -0.55
N SER A 8 9.75 22.60 -1.69
CA SER A 8 10.59 21.49 -2.13
C SER A 8 11.84 21.39 -1.25
N GLY A 9 11.89 20.38 -0.38
CA GLY A 9 13.10 20.03 0.37
C GLY A 9 13.88 18.92 -0.34
N LEU A 10 15.09 19.20 -0.79
CA LEU A 10 16.03 18.18 -1.25
C LEU A 10 16.92 17.79 -0.06
N LEU A 11 16.81 16.56 0.42
CA LEU A 11 17.72 16.02 1.43
C LEU A 11 18.83 15.25 0.70
N CYS A 12 20.03 15.85 0.66
CA CYS A 12 21.25 15.18 0.20
C CYS A 12 22.09 14.84 1.43
N ASN A 13 22.64 13.63 1.49
CA ASN A 13 23.47 13.18 2.60
C ASN A 13 24.93 13.69 2.43
N SER A 14 25.10 15.01 2.42
CA SER A 14 26.40 15.67 2.41
C SER A 14 26.35 16.85 3.37
N GLY A 15 27.13 16.78 4.45
CA GLY A 15 27.12 17.73 5.56
C GLY A 15 27.55 19.15 5.17
N SER A 16 26.60 19.99 4.77
CA SER A 16 26.65 21.46 4.91
C SER A 16 25.35 22.07 4.38
N ARG A 17 24.58 22.74 5.24
CA ARG A 17 23.30 23.38 4.92
C ARG A 17 23.51 24.85 4.54
N SER A 18 23.06 25.25 3.35
CA SER A 18 22.58 26.61 3.11
C SER A 18 21.52 26.61 2.01
N PHE A 19 20.41 27.31 2.23
CA PHE A 19 19.27 27.40 1.30
C PHE A 19 19.23 28.81 0.69
N ALA A 20 19.31 28.90 -0.64
CA ALA A 20 19.04 30.12 -1.39
C ALA A 20 17.77 29.94 -2.23
N TRP A 21 16.91 30.97 -2.27
CA TRP A 21 15.66 31.00 -3.01
C TRP A 21 15.82 31.79 -4.32
N CYS A 22 15.58 31.14 -5.47
CA CYS A 22 15.45 31.82 -6.77
C CYS A 22 13.98 31.87 -7.21
N ARG A 23 13.47 33.08 -7.49
CA ARG A 23 12.12 33.35 -8.03
C ARG A 23 12.12 33.39 -9.56
N GLY A 24 12.27 32.24 -10.23
CA GLY A 24 12.06 32.09 -11.67
C GLY A 24 11.28 30.82 -11.98
N MET A 25 10.51 30.77 -13.08
CA MET A 25 9.81 29.54 -13.52
C MET A 25 10.80 28.44 -13.90
N ALA A 26 11.32 27.74 -12.89
CA ALA A 26 12.43 26.78 -12.98
C ALA A 26 12.03 25.42 -13.59
N LYS A 27 10.79 25.23 -14.04
CA LYS A 27 10.24 23.91 -14.36
C LYS A 27 10.48 23.43 -15.80
N SER A 28 10.69 24.32 -16.78
CA SER A 28 10.81 23.88 -18.19
C SER A 28 12.17 23.25 -18.53
N LYS A 29 13.28 23.73 -17.93
CA LYS A 29 14.64 23.23 -18.21
C LYS A 29 14.82 21.74 -17.88
N PHE A 30 14.04 21.22 -16.93
CA PHE A 30 14.14 19.83 -16.47
C PHE A 30 12.91 19.00 -16.83
N GLU A 31 11.97 19.51 -17.62
CA GLU A 31 10.71 18.80 -17.91
C GLU A 31 10.93 17.49 -18.69
N TYR A 32 11.99 17.42 -19.50
CA TYR A 32 12.37 16.22 -20.25
C TYR A 32 12.56 14.97 -19.36
N VAL A 33 12.85 15.15 -18.06
CA VAL A 33 13.03 14.00 -17.14
C VAL A 33 11.72 13.22 -16.92
N ARG A 34 10.56 13.83 -17.19
CA ARG A 34 9.25 13.17 -17.11
C ARG A 34 9.06 12.15 -18.23
N GLU A 35 9.79 12.27 -19.33
CA GLU A 35 9.72 11.31 -20.45
C GLU A 35 10.31 9.94 -20.08
N PHE A 36 11.13 9.87 -19.02
CA PHE A 36 11.62 8.60 -18.48
C PHE A 36 10.58 7.88 -17.59
N GLU A 37 9.44 8.50 -17.28
CA GLU A 37 8.36 7.82 -16.56
C GLU A 37 7.73 6.73 -17.45
N VAL A 38 7.85 5.48 -17.02
CA VAL A 38 7.18 4.36 -17.70
C VAL A 38 5.69 4.38 -17.39
N LEU A 39 4.86 4.36 -18.43
CA LEU A 39 3.42 4.18 -18.31
C LEU A 39 3.10 2.71 -18.08
N ASP A 40 2.64 2.40 -16.87
CA ASP A 40 2.41 1.06 -16.34
C ASP A 40 0.92 0.71 -16.32
N THR A 41 0.26 0.86 -17.47
CA THR A 41 -1.19 0.65 -17.59
C THR A 41 -1.53 -0.84 -17.62
N CYS A 42 -2.34 -1.28 -16.67
CA CYS A 42 -2.84 -2.65 -16.61
C CYS A 42 -3.76 -2.98 -17.79
N LEU A 43 -3.69 -4.22 -18.27
CA LEU A 43 -4.55 -4.72 -19.35
C LEU A 43 -6.04 -4.52 -19.02
N ARG A 44 -6.80 -4.06 -20.02
CA ARG A 44 -8.25 -3.84 -19.91
C ARG A 44 -9.00 -5.16 -19.80
N ASN A 45 -10.20 -5.11 -19.24
CA ASN A 45 -11.07 -6.28 -19.02
C ASN A 45 -10.45 -7.41 -18.17
N CYS A 46 -9.37 -7.12 -17.45
CA CYS A 46 -8.74 -8.03 -16.51
C CYS A 46 -9.00 -7.57 -15.07
N TRP A 47 -9.21 -8.52 -14.17
CA TRP A 47 -9.21 -8.31 -12.73
C TRP A 47 -7.81 -7.85 -12.30
N VAL A 48 -7.74 -6.83 -11.47
CA VAL A 48 -6.48 -6.35 -10.91
C VAL A 48 -6.45 -6.77 -9.45
N VAL A 49 -5.48 -7.59 -9.09
CA VAL A 49 -5.28 -8.03 -7.70
C VAL A 49 -4.05 -7.35 -7.16
N VAL A 50 -4.19 -6.65 -6.04
CA VAL A 50 -3.09 -6.08 -5.29
C VAL A 50 -2.89 -6.92 -4.04
N ARG A 51 -1.77 -7.63 -3.94
CA ARG A 51 -1.40 -8.38 -2.75
C ARG A 51 -0.43 -7.56 -1.91
N VAL A 52 -0.75 -7.43 -0.63
CA VAL A 52 0.04 -6.77 0.41
C VAL A 52 0.59 -7.84 1.34
N ASP A 53 1.86 -7.74 1.71
CA ASP A 53 2.59 -8.74 2.49
C ASP A 53 3.46 -8.04 3.56
N GLY A 54 3.45 -8.52 4.79
CA GLY A 54 4.21 -7.96 5.91
C GLY A 54 5.73 -8.17 5.75
N ARG A 55 6.49 -7.09 5.58
CA ARG A 55 7.94 -7.20 5.42
C ARG A 55 8.61 -7.65 6.72
N ASN A 56 9.24 -8.83 6.69
CA ASN A 56 9.90 -9.46 7.84
C ASN A 56 8.97 -9.60 9.05
N PHE A 57 7.72 -10.01 8.80
CA PHE A 57 6.69 -10.08 9.84
C PHE A 57 7.01 -11.09 10.95
N HIS A 58 7.80 -12.14 10.67
CA HIS A 58 8.33 -13.04 11.71
C HIS A 58 9.03 -12.26 12.83
N ARG A 59 10.00 -11.41 12.46
CA ARG A 59 10.72 -10.56 13.43
C ARG A 59 9.79 -9.59 14.14
N PHE A 60 8.82 -9.03 13.42
CA PHE A 60 7.83 -8.12 14.00
C PHE A 60 6.99 -8.84 15.06
N SER A 61 6.50 -10.03 14.74
CA SER A 61 5.68 -10.85 15.63
C SER A 61 6.45 -11.30 16.88
N ASP A 62 7.74 -11.60 16.75
CA ASP A 62 8.57 -12.03 17.88
C ASP A 62 8.87 -10.85 18.82
N GLN A 63 9.25 -9.69 18.26
CA GLN A 63 9.53 -8.49 19.06
C GLN A 63 8.27 -7.92 19.72
N HIS A 64 7.10 -8.13 19.10
CA HIS A 64 5.82 -7.75 19.66
C HIS A 64 5.13 -8.90 20.40
N HIS A 65 5.82 -10.02 20.69
CA HIS A 65 5.30 -11.11 21.52
C HIS A 65 3.91 -11.62 21.09
N PHE A 66 3.71 -11.82 19.80
CA PHE A 66 2.45 -12.33 19.27
C PHE A 66 2.20 -13.76 19.74
N VAL A 67 0.94 -14.06 20.04
CA VAL A 67 0.51 -15.41 20.42
C VAL A 67 0.66 -16.35 19.22
N LYS A 68 1.34 -17.48 19.41
CA LYS A 68 1.48 -18.54 18.39
C LYS A 68 0.47 -19.66 18.64
N PRO A 69 -0.06 -20.32 17.59
CA PRO A 69 0.25 -20.11 16.17
C PRO A 69 -0.40 -18.85 15.57
N ASN A 70 -1.56 -18.43 16.09
CA ASN A 70 -2.34 -17.31 15.56
C ASN A 70 -2.70 -16.32 16.68
N ASP A 71 -2.33 -15.05 16.50
CA ASP A 71 -2.75 -13.96 17.40
C ASP A 71 -4.00 -13.30 16.83
N ILE A 72 -5.13 -13.49 17.51
CA ILE A 72 -6.43 -12.96 17.08
C ILE A 72 -6.39 -11.42 16.99
N ARG A 73 -5.64 -10.74 17.87
CA ARG A 73 -5.57 -9.27 17.87
C ARG A 73 -4.86 -8.77 16.61
N ALA A 74 -3.78 -9.45 16.23
CA ALA A 74 -3.04 -9.12 15.00
C ALA A 74 -3.91 -9.34 13.76
N LEU A 75 -4.64 -10.46 13.70
CA LEU A 75 -5.56 -10.77 12.60
C LEU A 75 -6.70 -9.75 12.52
N GLN A 76 -7.29 -9.38 13.65
CA GLN A 76 -8.35 -8.36 13.71
C GLN A 76 -7.83 -6.98 13.30
N LEU A 77 -6.61 -6.60 13.70
CA LEU A 77 -5.96 -5.37 13.25
C LEU A 77 -5.77 -5.39 11.73
N MET A 78 -5.28 -6.47 11.14
CA MET A 78 -5.13 -6.62 9.69
C MET A 78 -6.49 -6.50 8.97
N ASN A 79 -7.53 -7.14 9.49
CA ASN A 79 -8.89 -7.04 8.95
C ASN A 79 -9.43 -5.61 9.03
N ARG A 80 -9.19 -4.90 10.14
CA ARG A 80 -9.58 -3.50 10.30
C ARG A 80 -8.87 -2.59 9.31
N CYS A 81 -7.59 -2.86 9.04
CA CYS A 81 -6.83 -2.15 8.02
C CYS A 81 -7.40 -2.40 6.62
N ALA A 82 -7.73 -3.65 6.30
CA ALA A 82 -8.32 -3.99 5.01
C ALA A 82 -9.70 -3.38 4.80
N GLU A 83 -10.55 -3.37 5.84
CA GLU A 83 -11.84 -2.69 5.83
C GLU A 83 -11.66 -1.19 5.53
N ASN A 84 -10.70 -0.54 6.19
CA ASN A 84 -10.41 0.87 5.93
C ASN A 84 -9.94 1.12 4.49
N VAL A 85 -9.09 0.23 3.94
CA VAL A 85 -8.67 0.31 2.53
C VAL A 85 -9.86 0.15 1.59
N MET A 86 -10.78 -0.76 1.87
CA MET A 86 -11.99 -0.96 1.04
C MET A 86 -12.98 0.21 1.12
N ASN A 87 -13.04 0.90 2.25
CA ASN A 87 -13.91 2.07 2.43
C ASN A 87 -13.33 3.33 1.77
N GLU A 88 -12.01 3.49 1.80
CA GLU A 88 -11.32 4.68 1.28
C GLU A 88 -11.02 4.58 -0.22
N LEU A 89 -10.81 3.37 -0.74
CA LEU A 89 -10.53 3.12 -2.15
C LEU A 89 -11.77 2.61 -2.87
N GLU A 90 -12.05 3.19 -4.03
CA GLU A 90 -13.15 2.79 -4.88
C GLU A 90 -12.82 1.52 -5.71
N ASP A 91 -13.85 0.90 -6.28
CA ASP A 91 -13.76 -0.23 -7.21
C ASP A 91 -13.18 -1.56 -6.66
N ILE A 92 -12.93 -1.67 -5.35
CA ILE A 92 -12.56 -2.93 -4.71
C ILE A 92 -13.82 -3.78 -4.52
N CYS A 93 -13.85 -4.97 -5.13
CA CYS A 93 -14.98 -5.90 -5.04
C CYS A 93 -14.86 -6.87 -3.86
N LEU A 94 -13.63 -7.27 -3.55
CA LEU A 94 -13.34 -8.31 -2.57
C LEU A 94 -11.97 -8.04 -1.98
N ALA A 95 -11.82 -8.34 -0.69
CA ALA A 95 -10.52 -8.48 -0.08
C ALA A 95 -10.45 -9.80 0.70
N TYR A 96 -9.31 -10.49 0.61
CA TYR A 96 -9.06 -11.76 1.28
C TYR A 96 -7.73 -11.68 2.03
N GLY A 97 -7.72 -12.02 3.32
CA GLY A 97 -6.52 -11.97 4.15
C GLY A 97 -6.27 -13.27 4.89
N GLN A 98 -4.99 -13.61 5.04
CA GLN A 98 -4.52 -14.77 5.79
C GLN A 98 -3.15 -14.48 6.40
N SER A 99 -2.95 -14.86 7.66
CA SER A 99 -1.71 -14.61 8.42
C SER A 99 -1.33 -13.12 8.39
N ASP A 100 -0.34 -12.77 7.57
CA ASP A 100 0.28 -11.47 7.42
C ASP A 100 0.15 -10.91 5.98
N GLU A 101 -0.64 -11.57 5.12
CA GLU A 101 -0.94 -11.10 3.77
C GLU A 101 -2.42 -10.72 3.57
N TYR A 102 -2.66 -9.77 2.66
CA TYR A 102 -3.98 -9.35 2.23
C TYR A 102 -4.03 -9.10 0.73
N SER A 103 -5.03 -9.65 0.05
CA SER A 103 -5.27 -9.50 -1.38
C SER A 103 -6.51 -8.65 -1.62
N PHE A 104 -6.38 -7.56 -2.38
CA PHE A 104 -7.48 -6.67 -2.77
C PHE A 104 -7.77 -6.85 -4.25
N VAL A 105 -9.02 -7.14 -4.60
CA VAL A 105 -9.46 -7.41 -5.96
C VAL A 105 -10.26 -6.22 -6.49
N PHE A 106 -9.73 -5.56 -7.50
CA PHE A 106 -10.42 -4.48 -8.21
C PHE A 106 -11.21 -5.01 -9.40
N HIS A 107 -12.36 -4.39 -9.64
CA HIS A 107 -13.25 -4.79 -10.72
C HIS A 107 -12.57 -4.67 -12.09
N LYS A 108 -12.81 -5.64 -12.98
CA LYS A 108 -12.21 -5.68 -14.33
C LYS A 108 -12.54 -4.47 -15.23
N LYS A 109 -13.65 -3.78 -14.95
CA LYS A 109 -14.07 -2.56 -15.67
C LYS A 109 -13.62 -1.26 -14.99
N SER A 110 -12.95 -1.34 -13.83
CA SER A 110 -12.45 -0.15 -13.14
C SER A 110 -11.55 0.68 -14.05
N ASN A 111 -11.74 1.99 -14.05
CA ASN A 111 -10.84 2.93 -14.73
C ASN A 111 -10.08 3.82 -13.74
N TRP A 112 -9.99 3.38 -12.49
CA TRP A 112 -9.33 4.10 -11.42
C TRP A 112 -7.87 4.40 -11.78
N TYR A 113 -7.46 5.66 -11.63
CA TYR A 113 -6.15 6.19 -12.04
C TYR A 113 -5.66 5.75 -13.44
N LYS A 114 -6.55 5.69 -14.44
CA LYS A 114 -6.23 5.20 -15.80
C LYS A 114 -5.64 3.78 -15.79
N ARG A 115 -5.99 2.99 -14.77
CA ARG A 115 -5.52 1.62 -14.53
C ARG A 115 -3.99 1.50 -14.39
N ARG A 116 -3.32 2.49 -13.81
CA ARG A 116 -1.86 2.41 -13.55
C ARG A 116 -1.54 1.48 -12.39
N ALA A 117 -0.73 0.46 -12.63
CA ALA A 117 -0.34 -0.55 -11.64
C ALA A 117 0.29 0.08 -10.38
N SER A 118 1.20 1.03 -10.58
CA SER A 118 1.86 1.79 -9.52
C SER A 118 0.86 2.49 -8.61
N LYS A 119 -0.22 3.06 -9.17
CA LYS A 119 -1.25 3.73 -8.38
C LYS A 119 -2.05 2.74 -7.56
N PHE A 120 -2.47 1.62 -8.15
CA PHE A 120 -3.11 0.56 -7.37
C PHE A 120 -2.23 0.11 -6.20
N MET A 121 -0.98 -0.23 -6.48
CA MET A 121 -0.03 -0.70 -5.49
C MET A 121 0.23 0.32 -4.39
N THR A 122 0.65 1.54 -4.75
CA THR A 122 1.07 2.52 -3.76
C THR A 122 -0.09 2.97 -2.88
N HIS A 123 -1.28 3.18 -3.43
CA HIS A 123 -2.43 3.63 -2.65
C HIS A 123 -2.90 2.55 -1.67
N VAL A 124 -2.99 1.29 -2.11
CA VAL A 124 -3.36 0.17 -1.24
C VAL A 124 -2.32 0.00 -0.13
N VAL A 125 -1.03 -0.11 -0.48
CA VAL A 125 0.05 -0.36 0.51
C VAL A 125 0.19 0.80 1.48
N SER A 126 0.17 2.06 1.00
CA SER A 126 0.30 3.22 1.88
C SER A 126 -0.87 3.34 2.84
N GLN A 127 -2.09 3.12 2.35
CA GLN A 127 -3.29 3.21 3.16
C GLN A 127 -3.33 2.08 4.20
N PHE A 128 -2.95 0.87 3.80
CA PHE A 128 -2.86 -0.27 4.70
C PHE A 128 -1.82 -0.04 5.80
N ALA A 129 -0.60 0.37 5.45
CA ALA A 129 0.48 0.63 6.40
C ALA A 129 0.13 1.75 7.40
N SER A 130 -0.50 2.82 6.90
CA SER A 130 -0.92 3.94 7.75
C SER A 130 -2.03 3.53 8.70
N SER A 131 -3.00 2.75 8.21
CA SER A 131 -4.09 2.19 9.02
C SER A 131 -3.55 1.26 10.11
N TYR A 132 -2.53 0.45 9.80
CA TYR A 132 -1.94 -0.49 10.74
C TYR A 132 -1.36 0.20 11.98
N VAL A 133 -0.63 1.29 11.78
CA VAL A 133 -0.07 2.09 12.89
C VAL A 133 -1.18 2.87 13.60
N PHE A 134 -2.15 3.40 12.85
CA PHE A 134 -3.24 4.21 13.40
C PHE A 134 -4.15 3.40 14.34
N PHE A 135 -4.60 2.22 13.90
CA PHE A 135 -5.49 1.35 14.66
C PHE A 135 -4.76 0.44 15.67
N TRP A 136 -3.43 0.45 15.70
CA TRP A 136 -2.64 -0.43 16.59
C TRP A 136 -3.12 -0.39 18.04
N LYS A 137 -3.33 0.81 18.60
CA LYS A 137 -3.74 1.00 20.00
C LYS A 137 -5.12 0.44 20.32
N GLU A 138 -5.98 0.27 19.32
CA GLU A 138 -7.32 -0.31 19.52
C GLU A 138 -7.25 -1.82 19.82
N PHE A 139 -6.27 -2.51 19.23
CA PHE A 139 -6.08 -3.96 19.39
C PHE A 139 -4.95 -4.33 20.37
N PHE A 140 -3.99 -3.44 20.55
CA PHE A 140 -2.83 -3.59 21.43
C PHE A 140 -2.75 -2.39 22.40
N PRO A 141 -3.68 -2.27 23.36
CA PRO A 141 -3.73 -1.12 24.26
C PRO A 141 -2.51 -1.05 25.19
N ASP A 142 -2.03 -2.20 25.66
CA ASP A 142 -0.94 -2.31 26.63
C ASP A 142 0.45 -2.37 25.98
N GLN A 143 0.51 -2.35 24.65
CA GLN A 143 1.74 -2.59 23.91
C GLN A 143 1.98 -1.47 22.90
N ALA A 144 3.08 -0.74 23.08
CA ALA A 144 3.52 0.26 22.12
C ALA A 144 4.11 -0.41 20.87
N ILE A 145 3.91 0.23 19.73
CA ILE A 145 4.60 -0.16 18.50
C ILE A 145 6.09 0.20 18.62
N LEU A 146 6.96 -0.80 18.47
CA LEU A 146 8.40 -0.61 18.68
C LEU A 146 9.08 0.08 17.49
N TYR A 147 8.61 -0.20 16.28
CA TYR A 147 9.08 0.39 15.04
C TYR A 147 7.99 0.32 13.97
N PRO A 148 7.97 1.25 12.99
CA PRO A 148 6.97 1.22 11.92
C PRO A 148 7.16 -0.02 11.03
N PRO A 149 6.10 -0.81 10.81
CA PRO A 149 6.16 -1.97 9.93
C PRO A 149 6.27 -1.51 8.47
N GLY A 150 6.94 -2.33 7.66
CA GLY A 150 6.94 -2.18 6.20
C GLY A 150 6.01 -3.22 5.59
N PHE A 151 5.36 -2.86 4.49
CA PHE A 151 4.56 -3.79 3.69
C PHE A 151 5.07 -3.79 2.25
N ASP A 152 5.20 -4.99 1.68
CA ASP A 152 5.44 -5.17 0.26
C ASP A 152 4.11 -5.24 -0.49
N GLY A 153 4.12 -4.84 -1.75
CA GLY A 153 2.95 -4.82 -2.62
C GLY A 153 3.27 -5.38 -3.99
N ARG A 154 2.38 -6.21 -4.54
CA ARG A 154 2.48 -6.67 -5.93
C ARG A 154 1.13 -6.60 -6.62
N VAL A 155 1.16 -6.30 -7.92
CA VAL A 155 -0.02 -6.25 -8.77
C VAL A 155 0.00 -7.43 -9.72
N VAL A 156 -1.09 -8.19 -9.77
CA VAL A 156 -1.28 -9.32 -10.67
C VAL A 156 -2.57 -9.15 -11.44
N LEU A 157 -2.56 -9.50 -12.73
CA LEU A 157 -3.72 -9.39 -13.61
C LEU A 157 -4.29 -10.77 -13.92
N TYR A 158 -5.59 -10.94 -13.73
CA TYR A 158 -6.31 -12.15 -14.10
C TYR A 158 -7.35 -11.86 -15.19
N PRO A 159 -7.25 -12.48 -16.39
CA PRO A 159 -8.10 -12.15 -17.53
C PRO A 159 -9.53 -12.69 -17.41
N ASN A 160 -9.72 -13.79 -16.69
CA ASN A 160 -11.02 -14.43 -16.53
C ASN A 160 -11.36 -14.59 -15.03
N GLU A 161 -12.62 -14.89 -14.74
CA GLU A 161 -13.09 -15.07 -13.36
C GLU A 161 -12.62 -16.40 -12.75
N GLN A 162 -12.38 -17.42 -13.57
CA GLN A 162 -11.89 -18.72 -13.10
C GLN A 162 -10.49 -18.60 -12.49
N ASN A 163 -9.55 -17.96 -13.18
CA ASN A 163 -8.20 -17.68 -12.71
C ASN A 163 -8.21 -16.87 -11.40
N LEU A 164 -9.18 -15.96 -11.24
CA LEU A 164 -9.35 -15.22 -9.98
C LEU A 164 -9.82 -16.15 -8.85
N LYS A 165 -10.81 -17.02 -9.12
CA LYS A 165 -11.28 -18.01 -8.15
C LYS A 165 -10.18 -19.01 -7.78
N ASP A 166 -9.41 -19.47 -8.76
CA ASP A 166 -8.28 -20.36 -8.56
C ASP A 166 -7.19 -19.69 -7.72
N TYR A 167 -6.92 -18.39 -7.96
CA TYR A 167 -6.03 -17.61 -7.11
C TYR A 167 -6.52 -17.55 -5.66
N LEU A 168 -7.79 -17.20 -5.43
CA LEU A 168 -8.35 -17.12 -4.08
C LEU A 168 -8.38 -18.49 -3.38
N SER A 169 -8.70 -19.55 -4.12
CA SER A 169 -8.68 -20.93 -3.61
C SER A 169 -7.26 -21.38 -3.27
N TRP A 170 -6.28 -21.01 -4.10
CA TRP A 170 -4.87 -21.25 -3.83
C TRP A 170 -4.39 -20.50 -2.59
N ARG A 171 -4.89 -19.29 -2.33
CA ARG A 171 -4.60 -18.56 -1.09
C ARG A 171 -5.22 -19.24 0.13
N GLN A 172 -6.47 -19.69 0.02
CA GLN A 172 -7.14 -20.38 1.13
C GLN A 172 -6.55 -21.75 1.47
N ALA A 173 -5.93 -22.42 0.50
CA ALA A 173 -5.30 -23.72 0.70
C ALA A 173 -3.86 -23.63 1.24
N ASP A 174 -3.23 -22.47 1.09
CA ASP A 174 -1.94 -22.12 1.72
C ASP A 174 -2.14 -21.95 3.24
#